data_AF-A0A1Q8ETW7-F1
#
_entry.id   AF-A0A1Q8ETW7-F1
#
_cell.length_a   1.000
_cell.length_b   1.000
_cell.length_c   1.000
_cell.angle_alpha   90.00
_cell.angle_beta   90.00
_cell.angle_gamma   90.00
#
_symmetry.space_group_name_H-M   'P 1'
#
loop_
_entity.id
_entity.type
_entity.pdbx_description
1 polymer ?
#
loop_
_entity_poly.entity_id
_entity_poly.type
_entity_poly.pdbx_seq_one_letter_code
_entity_poly.pdbx_strand_id
1 'polypeptide(L)'
;MDRYEAHALEVKIFKSDFIDIKRFIPALKSFEEIADTFKDSSKSFTIHLMLVLDSLPLDENKLRTDLRHLADLYDIKVKVYISTLNDLMNEFQYS
;
A
#
# COMPACT_ATOMS: atom_id res chain seq x y z
N MET A 1 -27.07 8.28 -0.36
CA MET A 1 -26.69 7.38 0.74
C MET A 1 -25.18 7.31 0.73
N ASP A 2 -24.52 8.00 1.66
CA ASP A 2 -23.07 7.92 1.79
C ASP A 2 -22.69 6.48 2.11
N ARG A 3 -22.00 5.83 1.16
CA ARG A 3 -21.34 4.56 1.42
C ARG A 3 -20.21 4.89 2.38
N TYR A 4 -20.34 4.48 3.64
CA TYR A 4 -19.26 4.59 4.60
C TYR A 4 -18.08 3.74 4.10
N GLU A 5 -17.04 4.39 3.58
CA GLU A 5 -15.80 3.74 3.17
C GLU A 5 -14.75 3.93 4.27
N ALA A 6 -14.18 2.82 4.73
CA ALA A 6 -13.05 2.82 5.64
C ALA A 6 -11.76 2.65 4.84
N HIS A 7 -10.79 3.50 5.11
CA HIS A 7 -9.48 3.46 4.46
C HIS A 7 -8.39 3.20 5.49
N ALA A 8 -7.45 2.34 5.15
CA ALA A 8 -6.21 2.16 5.89
C ALA A 8 -5.01 2.48 4.99
N LEU A 9 -3.94 3.00 5.57
CA LEU A 9 -2.70 3.30 4.88
C LEU A 9 -1.55 2.60 5.61
N GLU A 10 -0.78 1.81 4.87
CA GLU A 10 0.46 1.22 5.34
C GLU A 10 1.63 1.82 4.56
N VAL A 11 2.55 2.46 5.27
CA VAL A 11 3.73 3.09 4.68
C VAL A 11 4.97 2.29 5.08
N LYS A 12 5.76 1.87 4.09
CA LYS A 12 7.07 1.27 4.33
C LYS A 12 8.14 2.05 3.58
N ILE A 13 9.16 2.45 4.32
CA ILE A 13 10.33 3.16 3.80
C ILE A 13 11.48 2.18 3.61
N PHE A 14 12.14 2.24 2.46
CA PHE A 14 13.28 1.41 2.12
C PHE A 14 14.39 2.22 1.45
N LYS A 15 15.61 1.69 1.55
CA LYS A 15 16.65 1.99 0.56
C LYS A 15 16.33 1.19 -0.71
N SER A 16 16.43 1.82 -1.87
CA SER A 16 16.14 1.25 -3.19
C SER A 16 16.90 -0.07 -3.46
N ASP A 17 18.13 -0.18 -2.98
CA ASP A 17 18.96 -1.40 -3.13
C ASP A 17 18.52 -2.58 -2.24
N PHE A 18 17.67 -2.33 -1.24
CA PHE A 18 17.31 -3.31 -0.21
C PHE A 18 15.78 -3.49 -0.07
N ILE A 19 15.07 -3.36 -1.19
CA ILE A 19 13.61 -3.53 -1.22
C ILE A 19 13.27 -5.00 -0.92
N ASP A 20 12.49 -5.20 0.15
CA ASP A 20 11.88 -6.48 0.48
C ASP A 20 10.37 -6.30 0.64
N ILE A 21 9.63 -6.58 -0.43
CA ILE A 21 8.18 -6.46 -0.47
C ILE A 21 7.48 -7.41 0.51
N LYS A 22 8.15 -8.48 0.96
CA LYS A 22 7.59 -9.42 1.94
C LYS A 22 7.34 -8.76 3.30
N ARG A 23 7.95 -7.60 3.57
CA ARG A 23 7.66 -6.80 4.77
C ARG A 23 6.21 -6.27 4.83
N PHE A 24 5.47 -6.31 3.72
CA PHE A 24 4.03 -6.01 3.71
C PHE A 24 3.15 -7.21 4.11
N ILE A 25 3.66 -8.45 4.08
CA ILE A 25 2.88 -9.66 4.37
C ILE A 25 2.18 -9.60 5.74
N PRO A 26 2.85 -9.22 6.85
CA PRO A 26 2.19 -9.17 8.15
C PRO A 26 1.03 -8.16 8.16
N ALA A 27 1.24 -6.99 7.55
CA ALA A 27 0.22 -5.94 7.48
C ALA A 27 -0.97 -6.39 6.61
N LEU A 28 -0.71 -6.98 5.45
CA LEU A 28 -1.75 -7.52 4.56
C LEU A 28 -2.62 -8.58 5.25
N LYS A 29 -2.01 -9.51 6.00
CA LYS A 29 -2.74 -10.49 6.81
C LYS A 29 -3.64 -9.81 7.85
N SER A 30 -3.09 -8.88 8.63
CA SER A 30 -3.89 -8.17 9.63
C SER A 30 -5.03 -7.36 9.01
N PHE A 31 -4.81 -6.78 7.82
CA PHE A 31 -5.86 -6.05 7.14
C PHE A 31 -6.94 -6.95 6.53
N GLU A 32 -6.59 -8.16 6.09
CA GLU A 32 -7.57 -9.16 5.67
C GLU A 32 -8.49 -9.56 6.83
N GLU A 33 -7.91 -9.82 8.01
CA GLU A 33 -8.68 -10.09 9.23
C GLU A 33 -9.60 -8.91 9.61
N ILE A 34 -9.11 -7.67 9.46
CA ILE A 34 -9.92 -6.47 9.69
C ILE A 34 -11.03 -6.36 8.64
N ALA A 35 -10.73 -6.58 7.36
CA ALA A 35 -11.68 -6.50 6.26
C ALA A 35 -12.83 -7.51 6.42
N ASP A 36 -12.54 -8.70 6.96
CA ASP A 36 -13.56 -9.70 7.28
C ASP A 36 -14.61 -9.16 8.27
N THR A 37 -14.23 -8.29 9.21
CA THR A 37 -15.20 -7.63 10.12
C THR A 37 -16.13 -6.65 9.41
N PHE A 38 -15.76 -6.20 8.20
CA PHE A 38 -16.58 -5.32 7.37
C PHE A 38 -17.43 -6.07 6.34
N LYS A 39 -17.21 -7.37 6.09
CA LYS A 39 -17.95 -8.16 5.08
C LYS A 39 -19.47 -8.21 5.36
N ASP A 40 -19.86 -8.28 6.62
CA ASP A 40 -21.28 -8.26 7.04
C ASP A 40 -21.86 -6.84 7.14
N SER A 41 -21.05 -5.81 6.88
CA SER A 41 -21.45 -4.42 6.92
C SER A 41 -21.69 -3.85 5.51
N SER A 42 -22.48 -2.79 5.39
CA SER A 42 -22.62 -2.05 4.13
C SER A 42 -21.41 -1.16 3.78
N LYS A 43 -20.31 -1.30 4.53
CA LYS A 43 -19.11 -0.47 4.42
C LYS A 43 -18.06 -1.17 3.57
N SER A 44 -17.43 -0.44 2.66
CA SER A 44 -16.26 -0.95 1.93
C SER A 44 -14.97 -0.61 2.66
N PHE A 45 -14.01 -1.53 2.65
CA PHE A 45 -12.68 -1.33 3.22
C PHE A 45 -11.63 -1.32 2.09
N THR A 46 -10.84 -0.25 2.01
CA THR A 46 -9.76 -0.09 1.02
C THR A 46 -8.43 0.10 1.74
N ILE A 47 -7.40 -0.65 1.35
CA ILE A 47 -6.05 -0.52 1.90
C ILE A 47 -5.18 0.19 0.87
N HIS A 48 -4.43 1.17 1.32
CA HIS A 48 -3.42 1.86 0.54
C HIS A 48 -2.05 1.36 1.01
N LEU A 49 -1.29 0.72 0.13
CA LEU A 49 0.10 0.36 0.39
C LEU A 49 1.01 1.40 -0.26
N MET A 50 1.81 2.07 0.55
CA MET A 50 2.76 3.06 0.08
C MET A 50 4.19 2.58 0.33
N LEU A 51 4.91 2.39 -0.76
CA LEU A 51 6.34 2.16 -0.76
C LEU A 51 7.05 3.49 -0.98
N VAL A 52 7.90 3.89 -0.03
CA VAL A 52 8.71 5.11 -0.14
C VAL A 52 10.18 4.73 -0.23
N LEU A 53 10.87 5.25 -1.25
CA LEU A 53 12.26 4.91 -1.56
C LEU A 53 13.17 6.13 -1.48
N ASP A 54 14.45 5.93 -1.20
CA ASP A 54 15.46 7.01 -1.29
C ASP A 54 15.71 7.48 -2.73
N SER A 55 15.55 6.58 -3.71
CA SER A 55 15.57 6.87 -5.14
C SER A 55 14.64 5.92 -5.89
N LEU A 56 14.22 6.28 -7.11
CA LEU A 56 13.47 5.36 -7.96
C LEU A 56 14.37 4.20 -8.40
N PRO A 57 13.89 2.95 -8.33
CA PRO A 57 14.63 1.79 -8.78
C PRO A 57 14.67 1.77 -10.31
N LEU A 58 15.67 1.07 -10.86
CA LEU A 58 15.88 0.98 -12.31
C LEU A 58 14.69 0.38 -13.07
N ASP A 59 13.84 -0.41 -12.38
CA ASP A 59 12.64 -1.04 -12.94
C ASP A 59 11.43 -0.90 -11.99
N GLU A 60 10.90 0.32 -11.90
CA GLU A 60 9.69 0.63 -11.13
C GLU A 60 8.48 -0.20 -11.58
N ASN A 61 8.36 -0.49 -12.88
CA ASN A 61 7.24 -1.24 -13.44
C ASN A 61 7.20 -2.68 -12.92
N LYS A 62 8.35 -3.34 -12.87
CA LYS A 62 8.46 -4.67 -12.26
C LYS A 62 8.10 -4.62 -10.78
N LEU A 63 8.64 -3.66 -10.03
CA LEU A 63 8.33 -3.53 -8.61
C LEU A 63 6.84 -3.30 -8.34
N ARG A 64 6.18 -2.47 -9.16
CA ARG A 64 4.73 -2.24 -9.10
C ARG A 64 3.95 -3.51 -9.40
N THR A 65 4.43 -4.32 -10.36
CA THR A 65 3.83 -5.61 -10.71
C THR A 65 3.97 -6.60 -9.57
N ASP A 66 5.16 -6.71 -8.98
CA ASP A 66 5.45 -7.62 -7.87
C ASP A 66 4.61 -7.26 -6.63
N LEU A 67 4.46 -5.97 -6.31
CA LEU A 67 3.59 -5.51 -5.22
C LEU A 67 2.11 -5.77 -5.47
N ARG A 68 1.64 -5.57 -6.71
CA ARG A 68 0.25 -5.91 -7.08
C ARG A 68 0.01 -7.39 -6.95
N HIS A 69 0.90 -8.21 -7.50
CA HIS A 69 0.78 -9.66 -7.41
C HIS A 69 0.78 -10.14 -5.94
N LEU A 70 1.62 -9.56 -5.09
CA LEU A 70 1.61 -9.84 -3.65
C LEU A 70 0.27 -9.47 -3.01
N ALA A 71 -0.30 -8.32 -3.36
CA ALA A 71 -1.57 -7.87 -2.82
C ALA A 71 -2.76 -8.72 -3.30
N ASP A 72 -2.73 -9.18 -4.56
CA ASP A 72 -3.76 -10.04 -5.16
C ASP A 72 -3.87 -11.42 -4.50
N LEU A 73 -2.89 -11.81 -3.67
CA LEU A 73 -2.95 -13.04 -2.88
C LEU A 73 -3.91 -12.97 -1.69
N TYR A 74 -4.44 -11.78 -1.38
CA TYR A 74 -5.31 -11.53 -0.23
C TYR A 74 -6.68 -11.04 -0.68
N ASP A 75 -7.74 -11.44 0.04
CA ASP A 75 -9.14 -11.11 -0.29
C ASP A 75 -9.54 -9.71 0.16
N ILE A 76 -8.75 -8.72 -0.25
CA ILE A 76 -8.88 -7.31 0.16
C ILE A 76 -8.62 -6.36 -1.01
N LYS A 77 -9.34 -5.24 -1.02
CA LYS A 77 -9.14 -4.19 -2.03
C LYS A 77 -7.90 -3.36 -1.68
N VAL A 78 -6.83 -3.54 -2.45
CA VAL A 78 -5.55 -2.87 -2.23
C VAL A 78 -5.23 -1.88 -3.36
N LYS A 79 -4.72 -0.70 -3.00
CA LYS A 79 -4.15 0.29 -3.92
C LYS A 79 -2.66 0.46 -3.61
N VAL A 80 -1.81 0.27 -4.61
CA VAL A 80 -0.34 0.34 -4.47
C VAL A 80 0.20 1.68 -4.98
N TYR A 81 1.01 2.32 -4.16
CA TYR A 81 1.71 3.56 -4.43
C TYR A 81 3.21 3.34 -4.25
N ILE A 82 4.01 3.89 -5.16
CA ILE A 82 5.46 3.93 -5.08
C ILE A 82 5.84 5.39 -5.25
N SER A 83 6.66 5.91 -4.34
CA SER A 83 7.12 7.29 -4.35
C SER A 83 8.56 7.36 -3.84
N THR A 84 9.28 8.45 -4.13
CA THR A 84 10.56 8.72 -3.48
C THR A 84 10.38 9.61 -2.26
N LEU A 85 11.36 9.59 -1.34
CA LEU A 85 11.43 10.53 -0.23
C LEU A 85 11.46 11.97 -0.73
N ASN A 86 12.13 12.22 -1.85
CA ASN A 86 12.20 13.56 -2.45
C ASN A 86 10.82 14.02 -2.94
N ASP A 87 10.07 13.16 -3.64
CA ASP A 87 8.71 13.47 -4.10
C ASP A 87 7.78 13.74 -2.91
N LEU A 88 7.86 12.90 -1.87
CA LEU A 88 7.07 13.06 -0.66
C LEU A 88 7.37 14.41 0.03
N MET A 89 8.65 14.76 0.18
CA MET A 89 9.06 16.02 0.79
C MET A 89 8.59 17.24 -0.01
N ASN A 90 8.63 17.16 -1.34
CA ASN A 90 8.17 18.24 -2.20
C ASN A 90 6.65 18.46 -2.06
N GLU A 91 5.85 17.40 -1.90
CA GLU A 91 4.41 17.55 -1.64
C GLU A 91 4.12 18.32 -0.35
N PHE A 92 4.92 18.15 0.70
CA PHE A 92 4.76 18.87 1.98
C PHE A 92 5.32 20.31 1.96
N GLN A 93 6.21 20.64 1.04
CA GLN A 93 6.78 22.00 0.95
C GLN A 93 5.84 22.99 0.24
N TYR A 94 4.95 22.49 -0.61
CA TYR A 94 3.98 23.30 -1.34
C TYR A 94 2.53 23.14 -0.85
N SER A 95 2.33 22.42 0.27
CA SER A 95 1.04 22.24 0.95
C SER A 95 0.84 23.20 2.11
#